data_AF-A0A150H0A7-F1
#
_entry.id   AF-A0A150H0A7-F1
#
_cell.length_a   1.000
_cell.length_b   1.000
_cell.length_c   1.000
_cell.angle_alpha   90.00
_cell.angle_beta   90.00
_cell.angle_gamma   90.00
#
_symmetry.space_group_name_H-M   'P 1'
#
loop_
_entity.id
_entity.type
_entity.pdbx_description
1 polymer ?
#
loop_
_entity_poly.entity_id
_entity_poly.type
_entity_poly.pdbx_seq_one_letter_code
_entity_poly.pdbx_strand_id
1 'polypeptide(L)'
;MEFGAQVAFVDLCVDATIPVHSIKDIKYSTKGGFALVYVANYTTSSGVVPIAVKVLKPENHLKPAAYGKFLQEVALQASLSHQ
;
A
#
# COMPACT_ATOMS: atom_id res chain seq x y z
N MET A 1 -28.72 -12.88 -4.71
CA MET A 1 -28.62 -12.02 -3.51
C MET A 1 -27.16 -11.61 -3.40
N GLU A 2 -26.76 -10.62 -4.18
CA GLU A 2 -25.39 -10.10 -4.25
C GLU A 2 -25.33 -8.80 -3.45
N PHE A 3 -24.66 -8.78 -2.31
CA PHE A 3 -24.25 -7.53 -1.65
C PHE A 3 -23.14 -7.87 -0.65
N GLY A 4 -21.99 -7.18 -0.73
CA GLY A 4 -21.11 -7.05 0.44
C GLY A 4 -19.59 -7.16 0.27
N ALA A 5 -18.98 -6.59 -0.77
CA ALA A 5 -17.53 -6.34 -0.75
C ALA A 5 -17.06 -5.11 -1.55
N GLN A 6 -17.88 -4.55 -2.45
CA GLN A 6 -17.43 -3.49 -3.36
C GLN A 6 -17.48 -2.06 -2.81
N VAL A 7 -18.02 -1.82 -1.60
CA VAL A 7 -18.23 -0.44 -1.08
C VAL A 7 -17.41 -0.20 0.19
N ALA A 8 -16.12 -0.52 0.11
CA ALA A 8 -15.10 0.04 1.00
C ALA A 8 -13.87 0.42 0.18
N PHE A 9 -14.08 0.95 -1.03
CA PHE A 9 -13.09 1.83 -1.61
C PHE A 9 -13.14 3.10 -0.77
N VAL A 10 -12.21 3.19 0.18
CA VAL A 10 -11.80 4.48 0.72
C VAL A 10 -11.52 5.33 -0.52
N ASP A 11 -12.16 6.50 -0.63
CA ASP A 11 -11.75 7.55 -1.57
C ASP A 11 -10.31 7.91 -1.24
N LEU A 12 -9.37 7.07 -1.68
CA LEU A 12 -7.97 7.36 -1.64
C LEU A 12 -7.81 8.51 -2.61
N CYS A 13 -7.36 9.65 -2.11
CA CYS A 13 -7.03 10.80 -2.94
C CYS A 13 -6.22 10.28 -4.14
N VAL A 14 -6.66 10.58 -5.36
CA VAL A 14 -6.02 10.09 -6.60
C VAL A 14 -4.53 10.45 -6.59
N ASP A 15 -4.18 11.58 -5.97
CA ASP A 15 -2.81 12.06 -5.77
C ASP A 15 -1.93 11.15 -4.89
N ALA A 16 -2.52 10.27 -4.08
CA ALA A 16 -1.81 9.31 -3.24
C ALA A 16 -1.52 7.97 -3.96
N THR A 17 -2.04 7.79 -5.18
CA THR A 17 -1.75 6.60 -5.99
C THR A 17 -0.47 6.79 -6.78
N ILE A 18 0.36 5.73 -6.86
CA ILE A 18 1.59 5.75 -7.65
C ILE A 18 1.55 4.66 -8.74
N PRO A 19 2.09 4.94 -9.93
CA PRO A 19 2.19 3.94 -10.99
C PRO A 19 3.14 2.82 -10.59
N VAL A 20 2.65 1.57 -10.53
CA VAL A 20 3.45 0.40 -10.14
C VAL A 20 4.70 0.21 -11.00
N HIS A 21 4.62 0.57 -12.30
CA HIS A 21 5.74 0.44 -13.23
C HIS A 21 6.92 1.37 -12.91
N SER A 22 6.69 2.42 -12.11
CA SER A 22 7.72 3.33 -11.62
C SER A 22 8.45 2.80 -10.39
N ILE A 23 8.04 1.65 -9.84
CA ILE A 23 8.75 0.95 -8.76
C ILE A 23 9.70 -0.08 -9.39
N LYS A 24 11.00 0.05 -9.10
CA LYS A 24 12.09 -0.78 -9.63
C LYS A 24 12.85 -1.48 -8.51
N ASP A 25 13.60 -2.51 -8.88
CA ASP A 25 14.53 -3.24 -7.99
C ASP A 25 13.89 -3.76 -6.69
N ILE A 26 12.65 -4.24 -6.77
CA ILE A 26 11.92 -4.74 -5.61
C ILE A 26 12.67 -5.94 -5.01
N LYS A 27 13.13 -5.78 -3.78
CA LYS A 27 13.81 -6.82 -3.01
C LYS A 27 13.07 -7.07 -1.70
N TYR A 28 12.80 -8.33 -1.40
CA TYR A 28 12.24 -8.71 -0.11
C TYR A 28 13.16 -8.25 1.02
N SER A 29 12.58 -7.66 2.06
CA SER A 29 13.30 -7.24 3.26
C SER A 29 12.89 -8.10 4.46
N THR A 30 11.61 -8.10 4.82
CA THR A 30 11.14 -8.82 6.00
C THR A 30 9.64 -9.11 5.95
N LYS A 31 9.18 -9.94 6.89
CA LYS A 31 7.78 -10.35 7.08
C LYS A 31 7.30 -9.85 8.44
N GLY A 32 6.24 -9.04 8.45
CA GLY A 32 5.49 -8.72 9.65
C GLY A 32 4.40 -9.76 9.95
N GLY A 33 3.67 -9.57 11.05
CA GLY A 33 2.48 -10.39 11.35
C GLY A 33 1.39 -10.28 10.27
N PHE A 34 1.30 -9.10 9.63
CA PHE A 34 0.18 -8.74 8.78
C PHE A 34 0.52 -8.55 7.29
N ALA A 35 1.71 -8.04 7.00
CA ALA A 35 2.18 -7.68 5.66
C ALA A 35 3.60 -8.18 5.40
N LEU A 36 4.00 -8.19 4.14
CA LEU A 36 5.39 -8.33 3.69
C LEU A 36 5.96 -6.95 3.42
N VAL A 37 7.25 -6.78 3.68
CA VAL A 37 7.98 -5.53 3.47
C VAL A 37 9.09 -5.76 2.48
N TYR A 38 9.17 -4.89 1.49
CA TYR A 38 10.18 -4.86 0.46
C TYR A 38 10.90 -3.52 0.48
N VAL A 39 12.13 -3.50 -0.01
CA VAL A 39 12.85 -2.28 -0.39
C VAL A 39 12.84 -2.17 -1.90
N ALA A 40 12.68 -0.96 -2.42
CA ALA A 40 12.61 -0.70 -3.85
C ALA A 40 13.08 0.73 -4.15
N ASN A 41 13.22 1.03 -5.44
CA ASN A 41 13.49 2.36 -5.96
C ASN A 41 12.23 2.90 -6.66
N TYR A 42 11.83 4.13 -6.35
CA TYR A 42 10.72 4.82 -7.02
C TYR A 42 11.26 5.89 -7.97
N THR A 43 10.95 5.77 -9.25
CA THR A 43 11.32 6.76 -10.28
C THR A 43 10.26 7.86 -10.32
N THR A 44 10.69 9.08 -10.01
CA THR A 44 9.89 10.31 -10.10
C THR A 44 10.40 11.20 -11.24
N SER A 45 9.68 12.26 -11.57
CA SER A 45 10.17 13.31 -12.48
C SER A 45 11.45 13.99 -11.99
N SER A 46 11.69 13.98 -10.67
CA SER A 46 12.82 14.65 -10.03
C SER A 46 14.01 13.71 -9.76
N GLY A 47 13.90 12.42 -10.10
CA GLY A 47 14.95 11.43 -9.89
C GLY A 47 14.46 10.15 -9.21
N VAL A 48 15.41 9.36 -8.70
CA VAL A 48 15.15 8.06 -8.06
C VAL A 48 15.17 8.20 -6.55
N VAL A 49 14.12 7.71 -5.89
CA VAL A 49 13.97 7.76 -4.42
C VAL A 49 13.90 6.34 -3.85
N PRO A 50 14.73 5.98 -2.86
CA PRO A 50 14.60 4.69 -2.18
C PRO A 50 13.33 4.67 -1.32
N ILE A 51 12.54 3.59 -1.42
CA ILE A 51 11.28 3.45 -0.71
C ILE A 51 11.15 2.09 -0.03
N ALA A 52 10.31 2.04 1.01
CA ALA A 52 9.78 0.80 1.57
C ALA A 52 8.40 0.51 0.96
N VAL A 53 8.17 -0.73 0.53
CA VAL A 53 6.90 -1.18 -0.04
C VAL A 53 6.27 -2.20 0.90
N LYS A 54 5.11 -1.87 1.46
CA LYS A 54 4.33 -2.75 2.33
C LYS A 54 3.22 -3.41 1.51
N VAL A 55 3.26 -4.74 1.42
CA VAL A 55 2.29 -5.53 0.64
C VAL A 55 1.50 -6.43 1.59
N LEU A 56 0.18 -6.35 1.54
CA LEU A 56 -0.68 -7.24 2.31
C LEU A 56 -0.38 -8.71 1.93
N LYS A 57 -0.32 -9.61 2.92
CA LYS A 57 -0.07 -11.02 2.61
C LYS A 57 -1.24 -11.64 1.83
N PRO A 58 -1.00 -12.57 0.88
CA PRO A 58 -2.06 -13.20 0.09
C PRO A 58 -3.19 -13.80 0.94
N GLU A 59 -2.86 -14.46 2.05
CA GLU A 59 -3.84 -15.04 2.97
C GLU A 59 -4.75 -14.02 3.68
N ASN A 60 -4.45 -12.73 3.55
CA ASN A 60 -5.19 -11.62 4.14
C ASN A 60 -5.93 -10.77 3.10
N HIS A 61 -5.71 -10.97 1.80
CA HIS A 61 -6.36 -10.19 0.73
C HIS A 61 -7.88 -10.32 0.75
N LEU A 62 -8.38 -11.53 1.05
CA LEU A 62 -9.80 -11.84 1.05
C LEU A 62 -10.45 -11.73 2.43
N LYS A 63 -9.73 -11.23 3.44
CA LYS A 63 -10.27 -11.02 4.79
C LYS A 63 -10.67 -9.55 4.94
N PRO A 64 -11.96 -9.20 4.92
CA PRO A 64 -12.40 -7.79 4.92
C PRO A 64 -11.84 -6.99 6.09
N ALA A 65 -11.78 -7.60 7.29
CA ALA A 65 -11.20 -6.96 8.47
C ALA A 65 -9.70 -6.67 8.34
N ALA A 66 -8.96 -7.53 7.65
CA ALA A 66 -7.54 -7.31 7.37
C ALA A 66 -7.40 -6.18 6.36
N TYR A 67 -8.03 -6.33 5.19
CA TYR A 67 -7.98 -5.33 4.14
C TYR A 67 -8.41 -3.93 4.61
N GLY A 68 -9.48 -3.83 5.40
CA GLY A 68 -9.93 -2.57 6.00
C GLY A 68 -8.89 -1.92 6.92
N LYS A 69 -8.23 -2.69 7.79
CA LYS A 69 -7.13 -2.18 8.64
C LYS A 69 -5.94 -1.69 7.81
N PHE A 70 -5.64 -2.36 6.70
CA PHE A 70 -4.59 -1.93 5.78
C PHE A 70 -4.92 -0.57 5.15
N LEU A 71 -6.15 -0.40 4.66
CA LEU A 71 -6.60 0.87 4.08
C LEU A 71 -6.67 2.00 5.11
N GLN A 72 -7.07 1.71 6.35
CA GLN A 72 -7.03 2.69 7.45
C GLN A 72 -5.60 3.18 7.73
N GLU A 73 -4.60 2.30 7.68
CA GLU A 73 -3.20 2.67 7.83
C GLU A 73 -2.74 3.57 6.67
N VAL A 74 -3.10 3.24 5.43
CA VAL A 74 -2.80 4.07 4.26
C VAL A 74 -3.42 5.47 4.39
N ALA A 75 -4.70 5.55 4.74
CA ALA A 75 -5.40 6.82 4.92
C ALA A 75 -4.78 7.67 6.04
N LEU A 76 -4.44 7.05 7.17
CA LEU A 76 -3.75 7.72 8.26
C LEU A 76 -2.39 8.26 7.80
N GLN A 77 -1.53 7.42 7.23
CA GLN A 77 -0.20 7.85 6.78
C GLN A 77 -0.24 8.95 5.72
N ALA A 78 -1.19 8.89 4.78
CA ALA A 78 -1.37 9.92 3.76
C ALA A 78 -1.84 11.27 4.34
N SER A 79 -2.54 11.26 5.48
CA SER A 79 -3.00 12.47 6.17
C SER A 79 -1.95 13.09 7.10
N LEU A 80 -0.92 12.33 7.49
CA LEU A 80 0.11 12.80 8.40
C LEU A 80 1.10 13.70 7.65
N SER A 81 1.22 14.94 8.11
CA SER A 81 2.30 15.85 7.72
C SER A 81 3.30 15.91 8.86
N HIS A 82 4.47 15.29 8.71
CA HIS A 82 5.57 15.43 9.67
C HIS A 82 6.86 15.71 8.89
N GLN A 83 7.56 16.79 9.25
CA GLN A 83 8.88 17.12 8.70
C GLN A 83 9.97 16.26 9.33
#